data_AF-F2R5W0-F1
#
_entry.id   AF-F2R5W0-F1
#
_cell.length_a   1.000
_cell.length_b   1.000
_cell.length_c   1.000
_cell.angle_alpha   90.00
_cell.angle_beta   90.00
_cell.angle_gamma   90.00
#
_symmetry.space_group_name_H-M   'P 1'
#
loop_
_entity.id
_entity.type
_entity.pdbx_description
1 polymer ?
#
loop_
_entity_poly.entity_id
_entity_poly.type
_entity_poly.pdbx_seq_one_letter_code
_entity_poly.pdbx_strand_id
1 'polypeptide(L)'
;MTSHPPSGPPSVPPAGPPSGPLSGPSTRPGTAGPPPPPGPPHGGSGGGGGGGGGGSGGGPAAPGNGGRGKGPWWRSVPKVASATAVLVAAAALAVVLTNRPDDGGGSTGSGGGEVFLQNAAASGPDPFTPSTARADTASASPASLPPRTASATPEVSGSTPGLYGGTQSVASCDVEQQVRFLSAEPAKNNAFAAVLGISGNEVPGYLRSLTPLQLRADTRVTNHGFRDGAATTFQSVLQSGTAVLVDDRGVPKVRCACGNPLTGPVAQKAPRTTGTAWQG
;
A
#
# COMPACT_ATOMS: atom_id res chain seq x y z
N MET A 1 -57.10 31.12 -60.05
CA MET A 1 -57.77 31.07 -58.73
C MET A 1 -56.68 31.02 -57.68
N THR A 2 -56.72 31.99 -56.79
CA THR A 2 -55.79 32.32 -55.70
C THR A 2 -55.63 31.21 -54.67
N SER A 3 -54.46 31.10 -54.03
CA SER A 3 -54.32 30.83 -52.58
C SER A 3 -52.85 30.95 -52.13
N HIS A 4 -52.53 32.03 -51.42
CA HIS A 4 -51.35 32.13 -50.55
C HIS A 4 -51.56 31.24 -49.31
N PRO A 5 -50.50 30.66 -48.72
CA PRO A 5 -50.61 29.98 -47.43
C PRO A 5 -50.75 30.99 -46.28
N PRO A 6 -51.57 30.71 -45.24
CA PRO A 6 -51.64 31.53 -44.05
C PRO A 6 -50.45 31.32 -43.11
N SER A 7 -49.98 32.43 -42.58
CA SER A 7 -48.91 32.60 -41.59
C SER A 7 -49.19 31.86 -40.28
N GLY A 8 -48.15 31.23 -39.72
CA GLY A 8 -48.18 30.65 -38.38
C GLY A 8 -48.18 31.73 -37.27
N PRO A 9 -48.66 31.40 -36.06
CA PRO A 9 -48.68 32.33 -34.93
C PRO A 9 -47.29 32.53 -34.30
N PRO A 10 -47.00 33.73 -33.74
CA PRO A 10 -45.71 34.06 -33.14
C PRO A 10 -45.48 33.42 -31.76
N SER A 11 -44.22 33.13 -31.47
CA SER A 11 -43.70 32.54 -30.23
C SER A 11 -43.87 33.47 -29.03
N VAL A 12 -44.40 32.94 -27.92
CA VAL A 12 -44.50 33.61 -26.62
C VAL A 12 -43.27 33.24 -25.77
N PRO A 13 -42.56 34.19 -25.12
CA PRO A 13 -41.49 33.88 -24.19
C PRO A 13 -42.04 33.47 -22.81
N PRO A 14 -41.36 32.57 -22.06
CA PRO A 14 -41.81 32.20 -20.73
C PRO A 14 -41.57 33.33 -19.72
N ALA A 15 -42.65 33.74 -19.06
CA ALA A 15 -42.66 34.64 -17.91
C ALA A 15 -42.16 33.91 -16.66
N GLY A 16 -41.20 34.51 -15.96
CA GLY A 16 -40.81 34.09 -14.61
C GLY A 16 -41.70 34.72 -13.53
N PRO A 17 -41.79 34.12 -12.33
CA PRO A 17 -42.25 34.85 -11.14
C PRO A 17 -41.35 34.55 -9.90
N PRO A 18 -41.59 35.17 -8.73
CA PRO A 18 -41.50 36.60 -8.45
C PRO A 18 -40.55 36.90 -7.25
N SER A 19 -40.11 38.16 -7.14
CA SER A 19 -39.34 38.68 -6.00
C SER A 19 -40.16 38.70 -4.70
N GLY A 20 -39.59 38.15 -3.62
CA GLY A 20 -40.08 38.28 -2.24
C GLY A 20 -39.18 39.16 -1.37
N PRO A 21 -39.68 39.76 -0.27
CA PRO A 21 -39.04 40.87 0.43
C PRO A 21 -37.96 40.50 1.45
N LEU A 22 -37.06 41.46 1.67
CA LEU A 22 -36.02 41.55 2.69
C LEU A 22 -36.60 41.72 4.11
N SER A 23 -36.05 41.01 5.11
CA SER A 23 -35.53 41.55 6.38
C SER A 23 -35.26 40.47 7.44
N GLY A 24 -34.05 40.45 7.99
CA GLY A 24 -33.68 39.71 9.20
C GLY A 24 -32.17 39.83 9.52
N PRO A 25 -31.77 40.27 10.74
CA PRO A 25 -30.39 40.63 11.04
C PRO A 25 -29.48 39.41 11.24
N SER A 26 -28.26 39.51 10.70
CA SER A 26 -27.18 38.55 10.91
C SER A 26 -26.55 38.71 12.29
N THR A 27 -26.78 37.76 13.20
CA THR A 27 -25.91 37.50 14.34
C THR A 27 -25.02 36.31 14.02
N ARG A 28 -23.72 36.59 13.91
CA ARG A 28 -22.63 35.65 13.66
C ARG A 28 -22.32 34.87 14.95
N PRO A 29 -22.42 33.53 15.01
CA PRO A 29 -21.79 32.76 16.07
C PRO A 29 -20.29 32.68 15.78
N GLY A 30 -19.49 33.18 16.72
CA GLY A 30 -18.04 33.07 16.69
C GLY A 30 -17.59 31.62 16.72
N THR A 31 -16.55 31.34 15.95
CA THR A 31 -15.74 30.13 16.02
C THR A 31 -15.13 29.99 17.42
N ALA A 32 -15.64 29.06 18.23
CA ALA A 32 -14.93 28.57 19.39
C ALA A 32 -13.85 27.60 18.90
N GLY A 33 -12.58 28.00 19.05
CA GLY A 33 -11.44 27.10 18.83
C GLY A 33 -11.39 25.96 19.85
N PRO A 34 -10.67 24.87 19.57
CA PRO A 34 -10.50 23.76 20.50
C PRO A 34 -9.77 24.21 21.79
N PRO A 35 -10.10 23.61 22.96
CA PRO A 35 -9.45 23.95 24.22
C PRO A 35 -7.97 23.54 24.23
N PRO A 36 -7.09 24.25 24.97
CA PRO A 36 -5.69 23.89 25.10
C PRO A 36 -5.51 22.58 25.92
N PRO A 37 -4.42 21.84 25.70
CA PRO A 37 -4.12 20.62 26.45
C PRO A 37 -3.83 20.93 27.94
N PRO A 38 -4.09 19.97 28.85
CA PRO A 38 -3.77 20.12 30.26
C PRO A 38 -2.25 20.20 30.48
N GLY A 39 -1.83 21.08 31.39
CA GLY A 39 -0.44 21.24 31.80
C GLY A 39 0.10 20.05 32.59
N PRO A 40 1.44 19.95 32.76
CA PRO A 40 2.07 18.85 33.47
C PRO A 40 1.79 18.92 34.99
N PRO A 41 1.76 17.77 35.69
CA PRO A 41 1.50 17.75 37.13
C PRO A 41 2.68 18.33 37.92
N HIS A 42 2.37 19.19 38.89
CA HIS A 42 3.31 19.66 39.90
C HIS A 42 3.67 18.51 40.85
N GLY A 43 4.97 18.23 40.97
CA GLY A 43 5.51 17.29 41.95
C GLY A 43 5.34 17.81 43.37
N GLY A 44 4.53 17.11 44.17
CA GLY A 44 4.44 17.29 45.61
C GLY A 44 5.42 16.38 46.32
N SER A 45 6.42 16.96 46.96
CA SER A 45 7.35 16.31 47.88
C SER A 45 6.77 16.23 49.29
N GLY A 46 6.72 15.01 49.85
CA GLY A 46 6.60 14.73 51.28
C GLY A 46 6.88 13.22 51.47
N GLY A 47 7.67 12.72 52.42
CA GLY A 47 8.28 13.30 53.60
C GLY A 47 7.97 12.41 54.83
N GLY A 48 8.93 11.56 55.25
CA GLY A 48 8.97 10.83 56.53
C GLY A 48 8.33 9.42 56.53
N GLY A 49 8.81 8.39 57.23
CA GLY A 49 9.91 8.23 58.20
C GLY A 49 9.71 6.93 59.03
N GLY A 50 10.80 6.38 59.60
CA GLY A 50 10.84 5.34 60.67
C GLY A 50 10.72 3.89 60.19
N GLY A 51 11.65 2.95 60.44
CA GLY A 51 12.24 2.48 61.72
C GLY A 51 11.65 1.07 62.00
N GLY A 52 12.29 0.01 62.47
CA GLY A 52 13.62 -0.33 63.00
C GLY A 52 13.47 -1.68 63.74
N GLY A 53 14.57 -2.45 63.88
CA GLY A 53 14.72 -3.60 64.81
C GLY A 53 14.11 -4.93 64.35
N GLY A 54 14.73 -6.10 64.46
CA GLY A 54 15.78 -6.56 65.38
C GLY A 54 15.23 -7.76 66.17
N GLY A 55 15.89 -8.92 66.14
CA GLY A 55 15.45 -10.06 66.97
C GLY A 55 16.16 -11.38 66.67
N SER A 56 17.06 -11.74 67.57
CA SER A 56 17.93 -12.91 67.59
C SER A 56 17.56 -13.89 68.73
N GLY A 57 17.84 -15.19 68.54
CA GLY A 57 17.93 -16.23 69.59
C GLY A 57 17.81 -17.63 68.98
N GLY A 58 18.50 -18.71 69.35
CA GLY A 58 19.54 -18.98 70.35
C GLY A 58 19.53 -20.49 70.72
N GLY A 59 20.48 -21.29 70.18
CA GLY A 59 21.08 -22.59 70.64
C GLY A 59 20.21 -23.82 71.06
N PRO A 60 20.80 -25.01 71.39
CA PRO A 60 22.09 -25.63 70.97
C PRO A 60 22.05 -27.16 70.61
N ALA A 61 23.24 -27.72 70.24
CA ALA A 61 23.74 -29.12 70.37
C ALA A 61 23.76 -30.14 69.18
N ALA A 62 24.94 -30.22 68.51
CA ALA A 62 25.80 -31.38 68.09
C ALA A 62 25.28 -32.61 67.28
N PRO A 63 26.18 -33.41 66.63
CA PRO A 63 27.27 -33.07 65.70
C PRO A 63 27.24 -33.91 64.39
N GLY A 64 28.02 -33.54 63.36
CA GLY A 64 28.53 -34.54 62.41
C GLY A 64 28.60 -34.17 60.92
N ASN A 65 29.82 -33.85 60.49
CA ASN A 65 30.45 -34.20 59.21
C ASN A 65 30.15 -33.37 57.93
N GLY A 66 31.21 -32.72 57.42
CA GLY A 66 31.52 -32.75 55.99
C GLY A 66 31.60 -31.42 55.23
N GLY A 67 32.81 -30.87 55.12
CA GLY A 67 33.30 -30.40 53.80
C GLY A 67 33.21 -28.91 53.42
N ARG A 68 34.18 -28.13 53.91
CA ARG A 68 35.00 -27.11 53.20
C ARG A 68 34.33 -26.16 52.18
N GLY A 69 34.32 -24.87 52.51
CA GLY A 69 34.24 -23.77 51.54
C GLY A 69 35.62 -23.23 51.14
N LYS A 70 35.71 -22.66 49.93
CA LYS A 70 36.35 -21.38 49.55
C LYS A 70 36.45 -21.28 48.01
N GLY A 71 35.95 -20.19 47.42
CA GLY A 71 36.14 -19.83 46.00
C GLY A 71 37.62 -19.54 45.64
N PRO A 72 37.98 -19.12 44.40
CA PRO A 72 37.22 -18.27 43.48
C PRO A 72 37.09 -18.79 42.02
N TRP A 73 35.94 -18.54 41.40
CA TRP A 73 35.48 -19.09 40.11
C TRP A 73 35.95 -18.38 38.82
N TRP A 74 36.99 -17.53 38.81
CA TRP A 74 37.33 -16.75 37.59
C TRP A 74 38.10 -17.54 36.50
N ARG A 75 38.05 -18.87 36.52
CA ARG A 75 38.69 -19.72 35.51
C ARG A 75 37.76 -20.88 35.18
N SER A 76 36.90 -20.69 34.19
CA SER A 76 36.51 -21.68 33.17
C SER A 76 35.36 -21.13 32.34
N VAL A 77 35.65 -20.60 31.16
CA VAL A 77 34.63 -20.32 30.13
C VAL A 77 34.38 -21.63 29.39
N PRO A 78 33.16 -22.20 29.40
CA PRO A 78 32.83 -23.31 28.51
C PRO A 78 32.56 -22.75 27.11
N LYS A 79 33.31 -23.28 26.14
CA LYS A 79 33.29 -22.99 24.70
C LYS A 79 31.98 -23.45 24.03
N VAL A 80 30.83 -22.92 24.45
CA VAL A 80 29.52 -23.20 23.83
C VAL A 80 28.93 -21.96 23.13
N ALA A 81 29.55 -20.79 23.29
CA ALA A 81 29.17 -19.56 22.57
C ALA A 81 29.80 -19.41 21.17
N SER A 82 30.53 -20.42 20.69
CA SER A 82 31.27 -20.32 19.42
C SER A 82 30.53 -20.90 18.21
N ALA A 83 29.59 -21.84 18.41
CA ALA A 83 28.90 -22.49 17.30
C ALA A 83 27.73 -21.65 16.74
N THR A 84 26.99 -20.95 17.60
CA THR A 84 25.90 -20.05 17.19
C THR A 84 26.40 -18.78 16.51
N ALA A 85 27.52 -18.21 16.97
CA ALA A 85 28.12 -17.03 16.33
C ALA A 85 28.62 -17.32 14.91
N VAL A 86 29.15 -18.52 14.64
CA VAL A 86 29.62 -18.93 13.30
C VAL A 86 28.44 -19.18 12.36
N LEU A 87 27.34 -19.76 12.84
CA LEU A 87 26.14 -19.96 12.01
C LEU A 87 25.43 -18.65 11.65
N VAL A 88 25.37 -17.69 12.59
CA VAL A 88 24.81 -16.35 12.32
C VAL A 88 25.72 -15.56 11.37
N ALA A 89 27.05 -15.67 11.52
CA ALA A 89 28.00 -15.05 10.60
C ALA A 89 27.94 -15.67 9.18
N ALA A 90 27.78 -16.99 9.07
CA ALA A 90 27.64 -17.67 7.79
C ALA A 90 26.31 -17.31 7.08
N ALA A 91 25.21 -17.18 7.83
CA ALA A 91 23.92 -16.74 7.29
C ALA A 91 23.96 -15.26 6.87
N ALA A 92 24.59 -14.39 7.66
CA ALA A 92 24.79 -12.98 7.30
C ALA A 92 25.69 -12.81 6.07
N LEU A 93 26.74 -13.63 5.95
CA LEU A 93 27.62 -13.62 4.77
C LEU A 93 26.91 -14.14 3.51
N ALA A 94 26.04 -15.15 3.64
CA ALA A 94 25.21 -15.62 2.53
C ALA A 94 24.25 -14.53 2.03
N VAL A 95 23.57 -13.82 2.94
CA VAL A 95 22.68 -12.71 2.58
C VAL A 95 23.44 -11.54 1.93
N VAL A 96 24.65 -11.25 2.38
CA VAL A 96 25.48 -10.19 1.78
C VAL A 96 26.06 -10.60 0.43
N LEU A 97 26.39 -11.88 0.22
CA LEU A 97 26.89 -12.38 -1.07
C LEU A 97 25.78 -12.54 -2.12
N THR A 98 24.53 -12.80 -1.73
CA THR A 98 23.38 -12.83 -2.66
C THR A 98 22.81 -11.45 -2.98
N ASN A 99 23.17 -10.41 -2.22
CA ASN A 99 22.75 -9.01 -2.44
C ASN A 99 23.83 -8.13 -3.07
N ARG A 100 24.94 -8.70 -3.59
CA ARG A 100 25.86 -7.90 -4.40
C ARG A 100 25.26 -7.67 -5.79
N PRO A 101 25.32 -6.44 -6.33
CA PRO A 101 25.09 -6.26 -7.75
C PRO A 101 26.24 -6.96 -8.50
N ASP A 102 25.90 -7.97 -9.30
CA ASP A 102 26.87 -8.67 -10.13
C ASP A 102 27.40 -7.72 -11.22
N ASP A 103 28.61 -7.20 -11.01
CA ASP A 103 29.43 -6.64 -12.08
C ASP A 103 30.00 -7.78 -12.93
N GLY A 104 29.29 -8.12 -14.01
CA GLY A 104 29.87 -8.68 -15.24
C GLY A 104 30.17 -10.19 -15.26
N GLY A 105 29.25 -10.96 -15.85
CA GLY A 105 29.51 -12.34 -16.28
C GLY A 105 28.49 -12.81 -17.32
N GLY A 106 28.76 -12.51 -18.59
CA GLY A 106 27.85 -12.80 -19.70
C GLY A 106 27.55 -14.29 -19.88
N SER A 107 26.27 -14.62 -19.93
CA SER A 107 25.75 -15.81 -20.61
C SER A 107 24.89 -15.35 -21.78
N THR A 108 25.33 -15.70 -22.98
CA THR A 108 24.66 -15.43 -24.26
C THR A 108 23.41 -16.29 -24.40
N GLY A 109 22.24 -15.68 -24.21
CA GLY A 109 20.93 -16.21 -24.59
C GLY A 109 19.89 -15.07 -24.63
N SER A 110 19.39 -14.73 -25.82
CA SER A 110 18.30 -13.77 -26.14
C SER A 110 17.93 -12.75 -25.05
N GLY A 111 18.63 -11.62 -25.02
CA GLY A 111 18.43 -10.52 -24.07
C GLY A 111 17.18 -9.67 -24.32
N GLY A 112 16.00 -10.26 -24.13
CA GLY A 112 14.73 -9.54 -24.02
C GLY A 112 13.93 -10.08 -22.85
N GLY A 113 13.63 -9.24 -21.86
CA GLY A 113 12.70 -9.63 -20.78
C GLY A 113 11.29 -9.89 -21.32
N GLU A 114 10.37 -10.35 -20.47
CA GLU A 114 8.96 -10.52 -20.84
C GLU A 114 8.08 -9.45 -20.18
N VAL A 115 7.08 -8.98 -20.91
CA VAL A 115 6.04 -8.04 -20.45
C VAL A 115 4.67 -8.63 -20.72
N PHE A 116 3.88 -8.77 -19.67
CA PHE A 116 2.53 -9.31 -19.76
C PHE A 116 1.49 -8.22 -20.00
N LEU A 117 0.65 -8.40 -21.01
CA LEU A 117 -0.54 -7.59 -21.25
C LEU A 117 -1.65 -8.04 -20.29
N GLN A 118 -2.23 -7.11 -19.54
CA GLN A 118 -3.26 -7.37 -18.54
C GLN A 118 -4.52 -6.56 -18.85
N ASN A 119 -5.52 -7.23 -19.42
CA ASN A 119 -6.83 -6.64 -19.72
C ASN A 119 -7.51 -6.10 -18.47
N ALA A 120 -8.28 -5.03 -18.59
CA ALA A 120 -8.83 -4.29 -17.46
C ALA A 120 -9.63 -5.16 -16.46
N ALA A 121 -10.49 -6.04 -16.97
CA ALA A 121 -11.37 -6.90 -16.16
C ALA A 121 -10.78 -8.28 -15.82
N ALA A 122 -9.68 -8.69 -16.45
CA ALA A 122 -9.12 -10.02 -16.27
C ALA A 122 -8.33 -10.11 -14.96
N SER A 123 -8.50 -11.14 -14.14
CA SER A 123 -7.67 -11.29 -12.93
C SER A 123 -6.19 -11.52 -13.26
N GLY A 124 -5.89 -12.22 -14.35
CA GLY A 124 -4.50 -12.56 -14.70
C GLY A 124 -3.97 -13.70 -13.82
N PRO A 125 -2.65 -13.97 -13.88
CA PRO A 125 -2.05 -15.11 -13.18
C PRO A 125 -1.93 -14.86 -11.66
N ASP A 126 -2.06 -15.93 -10.90
CA ASP A 126 -1.71 -16.02 -9.48
C ASP A 126 -2.28 -14.87 -8.61
N PRO A 127 -3.62 -14.66 -8.57
CA PRO A 127 -4.20 -13.53 -7.87
C PRO A 127 -4.05 -13.63 -6.34
N PHE A 128 -3.74 -12.51 -5.69
CA PHE A 128 -3.79 -12.42 -4.23
C PHE A 128 -5.23 -12.58 -3.71
N THR A 129 -6.21 -12.00 -4.40
CA THR A 129 -7.62 -12.07 -3.97
C THR A 129 -8.56 -12.22 -5.16
N PRO A 130 -9.82 -12.61 -4.93
CA PRO A 130 -10.88 -12.32 -5.89
C PRO A 130 -10.92 -10.83 -6.25
N SER A 131 -11.52 -10.50 -7.39
CA SER A 131 -11.65 -9.12 -7.85
C SER A 131 -12.42 -8.27 -6.83
N THR A 132 -11.89 -7.08 -6.57
CA THR A 132 -12.52 -5.99 -5.81
C THR A 132 -12.81 -4.78 -6.70
N ALA A 133 -12.61 -4.90 -8.02
CA ALA A 133 -13.00 -3.87 -8.97
C ALA A 133 -14.53 -3.78 -9.07
N ARG A 134 -15.10 -2.56 -9.04
CA ARG A 134 -16.54 -2.35 -9.22
C ARG A 134 -16.90 -2.29 -10.71
N ALA A 135 -17.94 -3.04 -11.09
CA ALA A 135 -18.37 -3.23 -12.47
C ALA A 135 -18.91 -1.95 -13.15
N ASP A 136 -19.42 -0.99 -12.37
CA ASP A 136 -20.13 0.19 -12.90
C ASP A 136 -19.22 1.38 -13.22
N THR A 137 -17.90 1.16 -13.23
CA THR A 137 -16.95 2.20 -13.66
C THR A 137 -16.96 2.25 -15.19
N ALA A 138 -17.91 2.99 -15.75
CA ALA A 138 -18.02 3.24 -17.19
C ALA A 138 -16.64 3.61 -17.77
N SER A 139 -16.28 2.98 -18.90
CA SER A 139 -14.97 3.14 -19.54
C SER A 139 -14.62 4.63 -19.66
N ALA A 140 -13.66 5.09 -18.85
CA ALA A 140 -13.23 6.48 -18.91
C ALA A 140 -12.62 6.76 -20.29
N SER A 141 -12.97 7.89 -20.91
CA SER A 141 -12.37 8.31 -22.17
C SER A 141 -10.83 8.28 -22.04
N PRO A 142 -10.08 7.84 -23.07
CA PRO A 142 -8.63 7.76 -22.98
C PRO A 142 -8.00 9.10 -22.57
N ALA A 143 -6.86 9.04 -21.88
CA ALA A 143 -6.12 10.24 -21.52
C ALA A 143 -5.52 10.87 -22.79
N SER A 144 -5.59 12.19 -22.89
CA SER A 144 -4.86 12.95 -23.91
C SER A 144 -3.39 13.06 -23.49
N LEU A 145 -2.60 12.04 -23.82
CA LEU A 145 -1.15 12.03 -23.59
C LEU A 145 -0.41 12.61 -24.82
N PRO A 146 0.75 13.26 -24.62
CA PRO A 146 1.54 13.78 -25.73
C PRO A 146 1.95 12.65 -26.70
N PRO A 147 2.06 12.94 -28.02
CA PRO A 147 2.37 11.94 -29.03
C PRO A 147 3.73 11.28 -28.75
N ARG A 148 3.78 9.94 -28.85
CA ARG A 148 5.00 9.16 -28.63
C ARG A 148 6.00 9.47 -29.75
N THR A 149 7.11 10.11 -29.39
CA THR A 149 8.27 10.22 -30.26
C THR A 149 9.36 9.31 -29.66
N ALA A 150 9.76 8.28 -30.41
CA ALA A 150 10.72 7.22 -30.04
C ALA A 150 10.17 6.00 -29.25
N SER A 151 10.88 4.88 -29.40
CA SER A 151 10.64 3.54 -28.85
C SER A 151 10.74 3.42 -27.32
N ALA A 152 10.66 4.53 -26.58
CA ALA A 152 10.70 4.56 -25.13
C ALA A 152 9.28 4.68 -24.55
N THR A 153 8.97 3.94 -23.48
CA THR A 153 7.77 4.20 -22.68
C THR A 153 7.99 5.49 -21.89
N PRO A 154 7.19 6.56 -22.11
CA PRO A 154 7.36 7.79 -21.35
C PRO A 154 7.01 7.55 -19.88
N GLU A 155 7.84 8.06 -18.98
CA GLU A 155 7.49 8.18 -17.57
C GLU A 155 6.61 9.43 -17.38
N VAL A 156 5.47 9.27 -16.72
CA VAL A 156 4.48 10.33 -16.50
C VAL A 156 4.23 10.46 -15.01
N SER A 157 4.19 11.69 -14.50
CA SER A 157 3.87 11.94 -13.09
C SER A 157 2.46 11.41 -12.76
N GLY A 158 2.32 10.71 -11.64
CA GLY A 158 1.01 10.23 -11.17
C GLY A 158 0.00 11.36 -10.90
N SER A 159 0.49 12.57 -10.61
CA SER A 159 -0.35 13.76 -10.42
C SER A 159 -0.78 14.45 -11.73
N THR A 160 -0.40 13.94 -12.90
CA THR A 160 -0.76 14.55 -14.19
C THR A 160 -2.29 14.63 -14.36
N PRO A 161 -2.85 15.84 -14.56
CA PRO A 161 -4.29 16.00 -14.77
C PRO A 161 -4.80 15.14 -15.92
N GLY A 162 -5.90 14.40 -15.67
CA GLY A 162 -6.53 13.54 -16.66
C GLY A 162 -5.89 12.16 -16.87
N LEU A 163 -4.85 11.79 -16.11
CA LEU A 163 -4.25 10.44 -16.15
C LEU A 163 -5.18 9.35 -15.59
N TYR A 164 -6.01 9.74 -14.62
CA TYR A 164 -7.00 8.89 -13.97
C TYR A 164 -8.42 9.34 -14.30
N GLY A 165 -9.32 8.38 -14.28
CA GLY A 165 -10.75 8.55 -14.50
C GLY A 165 -11.54 7.85 -13.39
N GLY A 166 -12.86 8.02 -13.47
CA GLY A 166 -13.81 7.53 -12.49
C GLY A 166 -14.96 8.52 -12.37
N THR A 167 -16.12 8.03 -11.95
CA THR A 167 -17.21 8.92 -11.56
C THR A 167 -16.97 9.35 -10.11
N GLN A 168 -17.14 10.64 -9.82
CA GLN A 168 -16.87 11.18 -8.48
C GLN A 168 -17.68 10.49 -7.37
N SER A 169 -18.78 9.82 -7.73
CA SER A 169 -19.70 9.14 -6.83
C SER A 169 -19.50 7.62 -6.72
N VAL A 170 -18.63 6.98 -7.53
CA VAL A 170 -18.42 5.52 -7.50
C VAL A 170 -16.94 5.18 -7.46
N ALA A 171 -16.48 4.68 -6.33
CA ALA A 171 -15.11 4.20 -6.17
C ALA A 171 -14.87 2.97 -7.07
N SER A 172 -13.81 3.02 -7.87
CA SER A 172 -13.43 1.97 -8.83
C SER A 172 -13.06 0.64 -8.17
N CYS A 173 -12.70 0.67 -6.88
CA CYS A 173 -12.35 -0.50 -6.08
C CYS A 173 -13.11 -0.54 -4.73
N ASP A 174 -13.45 -1.74 -4.27
CA ASP A 174 -13.95 -1.99 -2.92
C ASP A 174 -12.79 -2.23 -1.94
N VAL A 175 -12.33 -1.16 -1.30
CA VAL A 175 -11.19 -1.18 -0.38
C VAL A 175 -11.46 -2.10 0.81
N GLU A 176 -12.64 -2.02 1.42
CA GLU A 176 -12.95 -2.84 2.60
C GLU A 176 -13.06 -4.33 2.24
N GLN A 177 -13.52 -4.67 1.05
CA GLN A 177 -13.49 -6.05 0.56
C GLN A 177 -12.04 -6.55 0.38
N GLN A 178 -11.14 -5.72 -0.15
CA GLN A 178 -9.72 -6.05 -0.28
C GLN A 178 -9.09 -6.31 1.10
N VAL A 179 -9.39 -5.44 2.08
CA VAL A 179 -8.95 -5.60 3.47
C VAL A 179 -9.45 -6.92 4.05
N ARG A 180 -10.74 -7.24 3.86
CA ARG A 180 -11.33 -8.51 4.36
C ARG A 180 -10.64 -9.72 3.75
N PHE A 181 -10.41 -9.74 2.44
CA PHE A 181 -9.77 -10.86 1.77
C PHE A 181 -8.34 -11.08 2.26
N LEU A 182 -7.51 -10.03 2.34
CA LEU A 182 -6.14 -10.16 2.82
C LEU A 182 -6.09 -10.54 4.31
N SER A 183 -6.96 -9.94 5.14
CA SER A 183 -7.01 -10.26 6.58
C SER A 183 -7.42 -11.71 6.86
N ALA A 184 -8.18 -12.34 5.96
CA ALA A 184 -8.59 -13.74 6.06
C ALA A 184 -7.49 -14.73 5.64
N GLU A 185 -6.44 -14.26 4.95
CA GLU A 185 -5.36 -15.10 4.41
C GLU A 185 -3.98 -14.61 4.89
N PRO A 186 -3.51 -15.01 6.10
CA PRO A 186 -2.29 -14.47 6.70
C PRO A 186 -1.03 -14.61 5.84
N ALA A 187 -0.87 -15.71 5.11
CA ALA A 187 0.27 -15.93 4.22
C ALA A 187 0.29 -14.90 3.07
N LYS A 188 -0.87 -14.65 2.45
CA LYS A 188 -1.02 -13.63 1.41
C LYS A 188 -0.86 -12.23 1.97
N ASN A 189 -1.43 -11.94 3.15
CA ASN A 189 -1.24 -10.65 3.79
C ASN A 189 0.24 -10.33 4.05
N ASN A 190 1.00 -11.31 4.54
CA ASN A 190 2.43 -11.15 4.80
C ASN A 190 3.24 -10.97 3.52
N ALA A 191 2.95 -11.74 2.47
CA ALA A 191 3.60 -11.56 1.18
C ALA A 191 3.26 -10.20 0.53
N PHE A 192 2.00 -9.76 0.66
CA PHE A 192 1.55 -8.46 0.20
C PHE A 192 2.31 -7.32 0.90
N ALA A 193 2.39 -7.41 2.24
CA ALA A 193 3.10 -6.45 3.07
C ALA A 193 4.60 -6.40 2.73
N ALA A 194 5.22 -7.58 2.54
CA ALA A 194 6.63 -7.69 2.18
C ALA A 194 6.97 -7.01 0.85
N VAL A 195 6.12 -7.16 -0.18
CA VAL A 195 6.30 -6.46 -1.48
C VAL A 195 6.30 -4.93 -1.31
N LEU A 196 5.46 -4.43 -0.40
CA LEU A 196 5.28 -2.99 -0.19
C LEU A 196 6.19 -2.42 0.91
N GLY A 197 7.01 -3.25 1.56
CA GLY A 197 7.92 -2.82 2.63
C GLY A 197 7.21 -2.35 3.90
N ILE A 198 6.01 -2.86 4.16
CA ILE A 198 5.21 -2.57 5.37
C ILE A 198 5.06 -3.83 6.22
N SER A 199 4.61 -3.68 7.47
CA SER A 199 4.26 -4.81 8.32
C SER A 199 2.85 -5.35 8.00
N GLY A 200 2.63 -6.65 8.26
CA GLY A 200 1.35 -7.30 7.96
C GLY A 200 0.15 -6.65 8.67
N ASN A 201 0.34 -6.13 9.89
CA ASN A 201 -0.70 -5.44 10.65
C ASN A 201 -1.00 -4.02 10.13
N GLU A 202 -0.14 -3.44 9.30
CA GLU A 202 -0.37 -2.12 8.69
C GLU A 202 -1.22 -2.22 7.41
N VAL A 203 -1.31 -3.38 6.77
CA VAL A 203 -2.02 -3.58 5.49
C VAL A 203 -3.44 -2.99 5.49
N PRO A 204 -4.29 -3.18 6.51
CA PRO A 204 -5.62 -2.59 6.53
C PRO A 204 -5.61 -1.06 6.56
N GLY A 205 -4.70 -0.44 7.31
CA GLY A 205 -4.57 1.02 7.37
C GLY A 205 -4.00 1.58 6.08
N TYR A 206 -2.99 0.90 5.52
CA TYR A 206 -2.38 1.24 4.25
C TYR A 206 -3.40 1.25 3.12
N LEU A 207 -4.17 0.18 2.94
CA LEU A 207 -5.19 0.10 1.87
C LEU A 207 -6.25 1.21 1.95
N ARG A 208 -6.65 1.60 3.16
CA ARG A 208 -7.61 2.70 3.39
C ARG A 208 -7.04 4.09 3.11
N SER A 209 -5.72 4.22 3.13
CA SER A 209 -5.05 5.48 2.77
C SER A 209 -4.96 5.69 1.25
N LEU A 210 -5.13 4.62 0.46
CA LEU A 210 -5.04 4.67 -0.98
C LEU A 210 -6.32 5.20 -1.62
N THR A 211 -6.17 5.87 -2.77
CA THR A 211 -7.30 6.38 -3.54
C THR A 211 -7.71 5.37 -4.62
N PRO A 212 -8.98 4.93 -4.67
CA PRO A 212 -9.47 4.05 -5.73
C PRO A 212 -9.75 4.83 -7.01
N LEU A 213 -9.02 4.53 -8.09
CA LEU A 213 -9.11 5.22 -9.39
C LEU A 213 -9.13 4.23 -10.56
N GLN A 214 -9.52 4.71 -11.74
CA GLN A 214 -9.42 3.98 -13.00
C GLN A 214 -8.33 4.57 -13.89
N LEU A 215 -7.47 3.72 -14.47
CA LEU A 215 -6.46 4.16 -15.44
C LEU A 215 -7.11 4.67 -16.72
N ARG A 216 -6.65 5.81 -17.26
CA ARG A 216 -7.08 6.31 -18.58
C ARG A 216 -6.05 6.08 -19.69
N ALA A 217 -4.90 5.50 -19.33
CA ALA A 217 -3.85 5.13 -20.26
C ALA A 217 -3.26 3.78 -19.88
N ASP A 218 -2.78 3.06 -20.88
CA ASP A 218 -2.03 1.83 -20.65
C ASP A 218 -0.79 2.13 -19.80
N THR A 219 -0.61 1.39 -18.71
CA THR A 219 0.38 1.74 -17.67
C THR A 219 1.34 0.58 -17.42
N ARG A 220 2.65 0.85 -17.50
CA ARG A 220 3.70 -0.11 -17.14
C ARG A 220 3.86 -0.19 -15.63
N VAL A 221 3.83 -1.41 -15.10
CA VAL A 221 4.06 -1.69 -13.68
C VAL A 221 4.84 -2.99 -13.51
N THR A 222 5.46 -3.15 -12.34
CA THR A 222 5.83 -4.48 -11.84
C THR A 222 4.65 -5.01 -11.03
N ASN A 223 4.11 -6.17 -11.43
CA ASN A 223 2.99 -6.81 -10.78
C ASN A 223 3.49 -8.06 -10.03
N HIS A 224 2.89 -8.33 -8.87
CA HIS A 224 3.29 -9.41 -8.00
C HIS A 224 2.11 -10.35 -7.76
N GLY A 225 2.18 -11.58 -8.28
CA GLY A 225 1.20 -12.62 -7.98
C GLY A 225 1.54 -13.35 -6.69
N PHE A 226 0.72 -14.32 -6.28
CA PHE A 226 0.99 -15.17 -5.12
C PHE A 226 0.96 -16.64 -5.51
N ARG A 227 2.09 -17.32 -5.34
CA ARG A 227 2.23 -18.75 -5.62
C ARG A 227 3.20 -19.38 -4.64
N ASP A 228 2.93 -20.62 -4.23
CA ASP A 228 3.83 -21.41 -3.37
C ASP A 228 4.20 -20.72 -2.05
N GLY A 229 3.27 -19.93 -1.49
CA GLY A 229 3.47 -19.22 -0.22
C GLY A 229 4.21 -17.88 -0.33
N ALA A 230 4.60 -17.44 -1.54
CA ALA A 230 5.39 -16.25 -1.75
C ALA A 230 4.83 -15.34 -2.87
N ALA A 231 5.26 -14.09 -2.85
CA ALA A 231 5.01 -13.17 -3.96
C ALA A 231 5.87 -13.54 -5.18
N THR A 232 5.27 -13.65 -6.35
CA THR A 232 5.96 -13.71 -7.64
C THR A 232 6.20 -12.29 -8.16
N THR A 233 7.00 -12.13 -9.21
CA THR A 233 7.27 -10.81 -9.81
C THR A 233 7.29 -10.93 -11.32
N PHE A 234 6.55 -10.06 -12.00
CA PHE A 234 6.54 -10.00 -13.46
C PHE A 234 6.27 -8.56 -13.95
N GLN A 235 6.84 -8.20 -15.10
CA GLN A 235 6.56 -6.91 -15.72
C GLN A 235 5.22 -6.98 -16.45
N SER A 236 4.42 -5.92 -16.35
CA SER A 236 3.13 -5.87 -17.04
C SER A 236 2.80 -4.50 -17.62
N VAL A 237 1.94 -4.51 -18.63
CA VAL A 237 1.16 -3.35 -19.07
C VAL A 237 -0.28 -3.60 -18.64
N LEU A 238 -0.80 -2.71 -17.81
CA LEU A 238 -2.22 -2.68 -17.45
C LEU A 238 -2.96 -1.89 -18.53
N GLN A 239 -4.03 -2.46 -19.07
CA GLN A 239 -4.90 -1.77 -20.03
C GLN A 239 -5.53 -0.53 -19.36
N SER A 240 -5.73 0.54 -20.13
CA SER A 240 -6.69 1.59 -19.79
C SER A 240 -8.05 0.99 -19.39
N GLY A 241 -8.73 1.63 -18.43
CA GLY A 241 -9.93 1.09 -17.79
C GLY A 241 -9.67 0.18 -16.58
N THR A 242 -8.42 -0.21 -16.32
CA THR A 242 -8.08 -1.01 -15.13
C THR A 242 -8.31 -0.20 -13.85
N ALA A 243 -9.03 -0.79 -12.89
CA ALA A 243 -9.21 -0.22 -11.55
C ALA A 243 -7.99 -0.52 -10.66
N VAL A 244 -7.47 0.53 -10.02
CA VAL A 244 -6.27 0.49 -9.17
C VAL A 244 -6.49 1.28 -7.87
N LEU A 245 -5.75 0.91 -6.82
CA LEU A 245 -5.55 1.76 -5.65
C LEU A 245 -4.21 2.50 -5.83
N VAL A 246 -4.23 3.84 -5.72
CA VAL A 246 -3.04 4.69 -5.89
C VAL A 246 -2.63 5.36 -4.58
N ASP A 247 -1.33 5.61 -4.42
CA ASP A 247 -0.81 6.41 -3.30
C ASP A 247 -1.08 7.92 -3.48
N ASP A 248 -0.64 8.71 -2.51
CA ASP A 248 -0.75 10.17 -2.47
C ASP A 248 0.02 10.89 -3.59
N ARG A 249 0.91 10.19 -4.29
CA ARG A 249 1.64 10.67 -5.47
C ARG A 249 0.99 10.21 -6.77
N GLY A 250 -0.12 9.49 -6.69
CA GLY A 250 -0.80 8.92 -7.84
C GLY A 250 -0.04 7.76 -8.47
N VAL A 251 0.76 7.01 -7.69
CA VAL A 251 1.43 5.80 -8.18
C VAL A 251 0.54 4.59 -7.90
N PRO A 252 0.25 3.71 -8.89
CA PRO A 252 -0.52 2.49 -8.64
C PRO A 252 0.19 1.55 -7.65
N LYS A 253 -0.52 1.14 -6.60
CA LYS A 253 -0.03 0.26 -5.54
C LYS A 253 -0.77 -1.07 -5.47
N VAL A 254 -2.02 -1.14 -5.96
CA VAL A 254 -2.80 -2.38 -6.01
C VAL A 254 -3.61 -2.45 -7.29
N ARG A 255 -3.68 -3.62 -7.92
CA ARG A 255 -4.60 -3.89 -9.04
C ARG A 255 -5.86 -4.59 -8.54
N CYS A 256 -7.02 -3.94 -8.65
CA CYS A 256 -8.23 -4.41 -7.98
C CYS A 256 -8.83 -5.68 -8.61
N ALA A 257 -8.54 -5.97 -9.89
CA ALA A 257 -9.01 -7.20 -10.54
C ALA A 257 -8.39 -8.50 -9.98
N CYS A 258 -7.28 -8.42 -9.24
CA CYS A 258 -6.58 -9.56 -8.64
C CYS A 258 -6.06 -9.33 -7.21
N GLY A 259 -6.18 -8.13 -6.66
CA GLY A 259 -5.67 -7.76 -5.34
C GLY A 259 -4.14 -7.71 -5.24
N ASN A 260 -3.44 -7.83 -6.37
CA ASN A 260 -1.99 -7.91 -6.37
C ASN A 260 -1.35 -6.57 -5.99
N PRO A 261 -0.31 -6.57 -5.13
CA PRO A 261 0.49 -5.38 -4.89
C PRO A 261 1.30 -5.04 -6.14
N LEU A 262 1.52 -3.74 -6.36
CA LEU A 262 2.22 -3.18 -7.51
C LEU A 262 3.43 -2.34 -7.07
N THR A 263 4.50 -2.45 -7.83
CA THR A 263 5.70 -1.60 -7.71
C THR A 263 6.05 -0.96 -9.06
N GLY A 264 7.00 -0.02 -9.03
CA GLY A 264 7.44 0.68 -10.24
C GLY A 264 7.95 -0.29 -11.31
N PRO A 265 7.72 0.00 -12.60
CA PRO A 265 8.21 -0.86 -13.68
C PRO A 265 9.74 -0.86 -13.71
N VAL A 266 10.33 -1.98 -14.14
CA VAL A 266 11.76 -2.10 -14.39
C VAL A 266 12.01 -2.02 -15.89
N ALA A 267 13.01 -1.23 -16.29
CA ALA A 267 13.40 -1.09 -17.68
C ALA A 267 13.86 -2.43 -18.26
N GLN A 268 13.35 -2.79 -19.44
CA GLN A 268 13.75 -3.99 -20.18
C GLN A 268 14.16 -3.59 -21.59
N LYS A 269 15.26 -4.16 -22.07
CA LYS A 269 15.68 -4.01 -23.48
C LYS A 269 14.85 -4.97 -24.33
N ALA A 270 14.21 -4.45 -25.38
CA ALA A 270 13.45 -5.20 -26.38
C ALA A 270 12.63 -6.39 -25.83
N PRO A 271 11.72 -6.15 -24.85
CA PRO A 271 11.02 -7.26 -24.24
C PRO A 271 10.01 -7.90 -25.19
N ARG A 272 9.81 -9.20 -25.03
CA ARG A 272 8.67 -9.90 -25.63
C ARG A 272 7.39 -9.50 -24.91
N THR A 273 6.36 -9.19 -25.67
CA THR A 273 5.01 -8.98 -25.15
C THR A 273 4.22 -10.29 -25.17
N THR A 274 3.56 -10.63 -24.06
CA THR A 274 2.78 -11.87 -23.90
C THR A 274 1.39 -11.57 -23.33
N GLY A 275 0.39 -12.34 -23.75
CA GLY A 275 -1.01 -12.16 -23.37
C GLY A 275 -1.87 -11.64 -24.51
N THR A 276 -3.17 -11.48 -24.24
CA THR A 276 -4.13 -11.01 -25.24
C THR A 276 -3.99 -9.51 -25.44
N ALA A 277 -3.70 -9.09 -26.67
CA ALA A 277 -3.69 -7.68 -27.04
C ALA A 277 -5.12 -7.12 -27.14
N TRP A 278 -5.26 -5.82 -26.90
CA TRP A 278 -6.48 -5.06 -27.13
C TRP A 278 -6.30 -4.07 -28.28
N GLN A 279 -7.43 -3.64 -28.85
CA GLN A 279 -7.43 -2.53 -29.80
C GLN A 279 -7.11 -1.23 -29.05
N GLY A 280 -6.25 -0.41 -29.64
CA GLY A 280 -5.83 0.90 -29.12
C GLY A 280 -6.67 2.05 -29.64
#